data_AF-A0AAE3L550-F1
#
_entry.id   AF-A0AAE3L550-F1
#
_cell.length_a   1.000
_cell.length_b   1.000
_cell.length_c   1.000
_cell.angle_alpha   90.00
_cell.angle_beta   90.00
_cell.angle_gamma   90.00
#
_symmetry.space_group_name_H-M   'P 1'
#
loop_
_entity.id
_entity.type
_entity.pdbx_description
1 polymer ?
#
loop_
_entity_poly.entity_id
_entity_poly.type
_entity_poly.pdbx_seq_one_letter_code
_entity_poly.pdbx_strand_id
1 'polypeptide(L)'
;MGYQEKKSYLQAILLRYVNADRSKKSAILNEFCAVCGYNRKYAIQLLKKKPVKEKKRVGLKPVYDKPALLEPLKQIWFTADQPCGKRLKPIIKLWLPSYESTYGSLAPEIRHRLLSISPATIDRLLKPIRATNKLKGRCATKPGISYTNTI
;
A
#
# COMPACT_ATOMS: atom_id res chain seq x y z
N MET A 1 -15.16 -34.25 3.88
CA MET A 1 -14.69 -33.21 2.95
C MET A 1 -13.88 -32.16 3.69
N GLY A 2 -12.62 -31.96 3.27
CA GLY A 2 -11.74 -30.90 3.75
C GLY A 2 -12.14 -29.52 3.21
N TYR A 3 -11.56 -28.45 3.77
CA TYR A 3 -11.89 -27.07 3.40
C TYR A 3 -11.63 -26.76 1.91
N GLN A 4 -10.50 -27.23 1.37
CA GLN A 4 -10.13 -26.99 -0.03
C GLN A 4 -11.09 -27.67 -1.02
N GLU A 5 -11.53 -28.89 -0.68
CA GLU A 5 -12.50 -29.65 -1.49
C GLU A 5 -13.85 -28.94 -1.56
N LYS A 6 -14.37 -28.47 -0.40
CA LYS A 6 -15.62 -27.70 -0.35
C LYS A 6 -15.54 -26.41 -1.17
N LYS A 7 -14.38 -25.75 -1.16
CA LYS A 7 -14.12 -24.53 -1.95
C LYS A 7 -14.12 -24.82 -3.45
N SER A 8 -13.46 -25.91 -3.88
CA SER A 8 -13.44 -26.35 -5.27
C SER A 8 -14.84 -26.71 -5.77
N TYR A 9 -15.58 -27.48 -4.97
CA TYR A 9 -16.96 -27.86 -5.27
C TYR A 9 -17.89 -26.64 -5.38
N LEU A 10 -17.74 -25.66 -4.47
CA LEU A 10 -18.45 -24.38 -4.57
C LEU A 10 -18.15 -23.66 -5.88
N GLN A 11 -16.88 -23.58 -6.31
CA GLN A 11 -16.51 -22.95 -7.58
C GLN A 11 -17.14 -23.65 -8.80
N ALA A 12 -17.19 -24.98 -8.80
CA ALA A 12 -17.81 -25.76 -9.87
C ALA A 12 -19.33 -25.52 -9.96
N ILE A 13 -20.02 -25.38 -8.83
CA ILE A 13 -21.48 -25.20 -8.77
C ILE A 13 -21.92 -23.76 -9.01
N LEU A 14 -21.08 -22.76 -8.71
CA LEU A 14 -21.46 -21.35 -8.80
C LEU A 14 -22.08 -20.97 -10.15
N LEU A 15 -21.50 -21.40 -11.26
CA LEU A 15 -22.03 -21.10 -12.60
C LEU A 15 -23.43 -21.71 -12.81
N ARG A 16 -23.62 -22.97 -12.40
CA ARG A 16 -24.93 -23.65 -12.47
C ARG A 16 -25.96 -22.95 -11.59
N TYR A 17 -25.58 -22.55 -10.38
CA TYR A 17 -26.46 -21.85 -9.46
C TYR A 17 -26.86 -20.47 -9.98
N VAL A 18 -25.93 -19.69 -10.55
CA VAL A 18 -26.22 -18.35 -11.09
C VAL A 18 -27.21 -18.42 -12.25
N ASN A 19 -27.01 -19.37 -13.17
CA ASN A 19 -27.80 -19.52 -14.40
C ASN A 19 -29.13 -20.28 -14.21
N ALA A 20 -29.35 -20.90 -13.04
CA ALA A 20 -30.54 -21.70 -12.79
C ALA A 20 -31.80 -20.88 -12.45
N ASP A 21 -32.96 -21.45 -12.79
CA ASP A 21 -34.28 -20.95 -12.37
C ASP A 21 -34.53 -21.17 -10.87
N ARG A 22 -35.57 -20.56 -10.29
CA ARG A 22 -35.88 -20.65 -8.85
C ARG A 22 -36.03 -22.10 -8.35
N SER A 23 -36.70 -22.96 -9.12
CA SER A 23 -36.87 -24.38 -8.78
C SER A 23 -35.52 -25.11 -8.77
N LYS A 24 -34.75 -25.00 -9.86
CA LYS A 24 -33.42 -25.60 -10.01
C LYS A 24 -32.41 -25.10 -8.97
N LYS A 25 -32.44 -23.80 -8.62
CA LYS A 25 -31.63 -23.21 -7.55
C LYS A 25 -31.89 -23.88 -6.20
N SER A 26 -33.13 -24.26 -5.92
CA SER A 26 -33.50 -24.92 -4.67
C SER A 26 -32.96 -26.35 -4.60
N ALA A 27 -33.00 -27.08 -5.73
CA ALA A 27 -32.41 -28.41 -5.86
C ALA A 27 -30.88 -28.39 -5.71
N ILE A 28 -30.20 -27.50 -6.44
CA ILE A 28 -28.73 -27.29 -6.35
C ILE A 28 -28.31 -26.95 -4.92
N LEU A 29 -29.11 -26.12 -4.23
CA LEU A 29 -28.82 -25.74 -2.85
C LEU A 29 -28.99 -26.92 -1.88
N ASN A 30 -29.99 -27.78 -2.08
CA ASN A 30 -30.16 -29.00 -1.26
C ASN A 30 -28.97 -29.95 -1.45
N GLU A 31 -28.55 -30.17 -2.69
CA GLU A 31 -27.37 -31.00 -3.03
C GLU A 31 -26.12 -30.44 -2.35
N PHE A 32 -25.88 -29.13 -2.49
CA PHE A 32 -24.71 -28.47 -1.88
C PHE A 32 -24.70 -28.58 -0.35
N CYS A 33 -25.86 -28.45 0.29
CA CYS A 33 -26.02 -28.66 1.72
C CYS A 33 -25.73 -30.11 2.14
N ALA A 34 -26.24 -31.10 1.39
CA ALA A 34 -26.04 -32.52 1.68
C ALA A 34 -24.56 -32.93 1.53
N VAL A 35 -23.89 -32.47 0.47
CA VAL A 35 -22.48 -32.82 0.18
C VAL A 35 -21.52 -32.11 1.14
N CYS A 36 -21.71 -30.81 1.39
CA CYS A 36 -20.79 -30.04 2.23
C CYS A 36 -21.11 -30.08 3.73
N GLY A 37 -22.29 -30.59 4.12
CA GLY A 37 -22.78 -30.56 5.50
C GLY A 37 -23.07 -29.15 6.02
N TYR A 38 -23.47 -28.23 5.14
CA TYR A 38 -23.72 -26.83 5.50
C TYR A 38 -25.21 -26.55 5.70
N ASN A 39 -25.51 -25.69 6.66
CA ASN A 39 -26.85 -25.15 6.83
C ASN A 39 -27.26 -24.31 5.62
N ARG A 40 -28.54 -24.40 5.24
CA ARG A 40 -29.11 -23.72 4.07
C ARG A 40 -28.81 -22.22 4.03
N LYS A 41 -28.93 -21.54 5.16
CA LYS A 41 -28.65 -20.10 5.28
C LYS A 41 -27.19 -19.77 4.93
N TYR A 42 -26.25 -20.57 5.41
CA TYR A 42 -24.82 -20.39 5.14
C TYR A 42 -24.47 -20.70 3.68
N ALA A 43 -25.04 -21.77 3.13
CA ALA A 43 -24.88 -22.12 1.72
C ALA A 43 -25.40 -21.03 0.77
N ILE A 44 -26.56 -20.44 1.07
CA ILE A 44 -27.10 -19.28 0.31
C ILE A 44 -26.13 -18.10 0.37
N GLN A 45 -25.62 -17.78 1.55
CA GLN A 45 -24.68 -16.67 1.74
C GLN A 45 -23.41 -16.87 0.91
N LEU A 46 -22.87 -18.10 0.89
CA LEU A 46 -21.71 -18.45 0.10
C LEU A 46 -21.96 -18.34 -1.41
N LEU A 47 -23.05 -18.92 -1.91
CA LEU A 47 -23.39 -18.93 -3.35
C LEU A 47 -23.80 -17.55 -3.89
N LYS A 48 -24.38 -16.68 -3.04
CA LYS A 48 -24.74 -15.30 -3.41
C LYS A 48 -23.60 -14.29 -3.23
N LYS A 49 -22.49 -14.67 -2.60
CA LYS A 49 -21.37 -13.76 -2.35
C LYS A 49 -20.74 -13.37 -3.68
N LYS A 50 -21.05 -12.16 -4.16
CA LYS A 50 -20.35 -11.59 -5.31
C LYS A 50 -18.86 -11.49 -4.97
N PRO A 51 -17.95 -11.84 -5.89
CA PRO A 51 -16.54 -11.57 -5.68
C PRO A 51 -16.40 -10.06 -5.47
N VAL A 52 -15.88 -9.67 -4.31
CA VAL A 52 -15.55 -8.27 -4.05
C VAL A 52 -14.40 -7.96 -5.00
N LYS A 53 -14.71 -7.39 -6.17
CA LYS A 53 -13.69 -6.76 -6.98
C LYS A 53 -13.13 -5.64 -6.12
N GLU A 54 -11.87 -5.76 -5.71
CA GLU A 54 -11.15 -4.67 -5.09
C GLU A 54 -11.23 -3.50 -6.07
N LYS A 55 -12.11 -2.54 -5.78
CA LYS A 55 -12.16 -1.31 -6.56
C LYS A 55 -10.83 -0.63 -6.30
N LYS A 56 -9.90 -0.73 -7.25
CA LYS A 56 -8.70 0.11 -7.26
C LYS A 56 -9.21 1.54 -7.16
N ARG A 57 -8.95 2.20 -6.02
CA ARG A 57 -9.27 3.61 -5.88
C ARG A 57 -8.41 4.32 -6.90
N VAL A 58 -9.02 4.76 -8.00
CA VAL A 58 -8.36 5.57 -9.03
C VAL A 58 -8.14 6.94 -8.39
N GLY A 59 -7.02 7.09 -7.70
CA GLY A 59 -6.61 8.37 -7.15
C GLY A 59 -6.30 9.37 -8.27
N LEU A 60 -6.27 10.65 -7.92
CA LEU A 60 -5.79 11.70 -8.81
C LEU A 60 -4.37 11.35 -9.30
N LYS A 61 -4.10 11.52 -10.60
CA LYS A 61 -2.77 11.29 -11.17
C LYS A 61 -1.73 12.10 -10.38
N PRO A 62 -0.61 11.50 -9.96
CA PRO A 62 0.33 12.17 -9.09
C PRO A 62 1.05 13.29 -9.86
N VAL A 63 0.77 14.54 -9.48
CA VAL A 63 1.29 15.77 -10.13
C VAL A 63 2.82 15.91 -10.00
N TYR A 64 3.40 15.24 -9.01
CA TYR A 64 4.81 15.38 -8.63
C TYR A 64 5.65 14.11 -8.88
N ASP A 65 5.09 13.09 -9.52
CA ASP A 65 5.75 11.79 -9.79
C ASP A 65 6.68 11.83 -11.02
N LYS A 66 7.24 13.01 -11.30
CA LYS A 66 8.23 13.14 -12.39
C LYS A 66 9.60 12.74 -11.82
N PRO A 67 10.33 11.81 -12.44
CA PRO A 67 11.68 11.42 -11.97
C PRO A 67 12.61 12.63 -11.87
N ALA A 68 12.47 13.58 -12.80
CA ALA A 68 13.19 14.85 -12.82
C ALA A 68 12.96 15.76 -11.60
N LEU A 69 11.89 15.56 -10.82
CA LEU A 69 11.66 16.26 -9.55
C LEU A 69 12.28 15.50 -8.36
N LEU A 70 12.22 14.16 -8.42
CA LEU A 70 12.69 13.30 -7.34
C LEU A 70 14.21 13.32 -7.21
N GLU A 71 14.95 13.39 -8.32
CA GLU A 71 16.41 13.44 -8.33
C GLU A 71 16.99 14.62 -7.53
N PRO A 72 16.66 15.90 -7.84
CA PRO A 72 17.17 17.03 -7.08
C PRO A 72 16.71 17.01 -5.62
N LEU A 73 15.45 16.62 -5.39
CA LEU A 73 14.89 16.51 -4.04
C LEU A 73 15.64 15.46 -3.20
N LYS A 74 15.98 14.32 -3.79
CA LYS A 74 16.70 13.23 -3.14
C LYS A 74 18.14 13.63 -2.81
N GLN A 75 18.83 14.30 -3.74
CA GLN A 75 20.19 14.78 -3.54
C GLN A 75 20.25 15.78 -2.37
N ILE A 76 19.43 16.83 -2.42
CA ILE A 76 19.36 17.85 -1.35
C ILE A 76 19.02 17.19 -0.01
N TRP A 77 18.11 16.21 -0.01
CA TRP A 77 17.72 15.50 1.21
C TRP A 77 18.86 14.66 1.81
N PHE A 78 19.68 13.99 0.98
CA PHE A 78 20.85 13.26 1.49
C PHE A 78 21.93 14.19 2.01
N THR A 79 22.23 15.28 1.30
CA THR A 79 23.24 16.25 1.72
C THR A 79 22.85 17.01 2.98
N ALA A 80 21.55 17.10 3.28
CA ALA A 80 21.03 17.79 4.46
C ALA A 80 20.87 16.90 5.70
N ASP A 81 21.45 15.70 5.72
CA ASP A 81 21.28 14.69 6.78
C ASP A 81 19.83 14.21 6.98
N GLN A 82 19.10 14.09 5.88
CA GLN A 82 17.79 13.41 5.83
C GLN A 82 16.69 13.99 6.76
N PRO A 83 16.46 15.32 6.78
CA PRO A 83 15.50 15.93 7.69
C PRO A 83 14.04 15.63 7.28
N CYS A 84 13.09 15.90 8.18
CA CYS A 84 11.67 15.84 7.88
C CYS A 84 11.25 16.95 6.90
N GLY A 85 10.17 16.76 6.15
CA GLY A 85 9.74 17.69 5.10
C GLY A 85 9.54 19.14 5.57
N LYS A 86 9.17 19.34 6.84
CA LYS A 86 9.04 20.68 7.44
C LYS A 86 10.36 21.44 7.49
N ARG A 87 11.45 20.75 7.85
CA ARG A 87 12.81 21.30 7.87
C ARG A 87 13.43 21.35 6.48
N LEU A 88 13.09 20.38 5.62
CA LEU A 88 13.62 20.33 4.27
C LEU A 88 13.11 21.47 3.38
N LYS A 89 11.85 21.91 3.55
CA LYS A 89 11.27 22.99 2.74
C LYS A 89 12.09 24.30 2.73
N PRO A 90 12.47 24.90 3.88
CA PRO A 90 13.31 26.09 3.88
C PRO A 90 14.72 25.81 3.35
N ILE A 91 15.28 24.62 3.60
CA ILE A 91 16.58 24.20 3.07
C ILE A 91 16.56 24.18 1.54
N ILE A 92 15.53 23.59 0.93
CA ILE A 92 15.37 23.57 -0.53
C ILE A 92 15.37 25.00 -1.07
N LYS A 93 14.63 25.93 -0.46
CA LYS A 93 14.59 27.33 -0.91
C LYS A 93 15.99 27.97 -0.90
N LEU A 94 16.79 27.68 0.12
CA LEU A 94 18.13 28.25 0.28
C LEU A 94 19.16 27.59 -0.65
N TRP A 95 19.09 26.28 -0.83
CA TRP A 95 20.11 25.48 -1.50
C TRP A 95 19.86 25.30 -3.00
N LEU A 96 18.68 25.64 -3.51
CA LEU A 96 18.33 25.51 -4.93
C LEU A 96 19.31 26.25 -5.86
N PRO A 97 19.74 27.50 -5.58
CA PRO A 97 20.72 28.19 -6.43
C PRO A 97 22.08 27.49 -6.45
N SER A 98 22.56 27.03 -5.29
CA SER A 98 23.82 26.28 -5.19
C SER A 98 23.75 24.95 -5.92
N TYR A 99 22.60 24.27 -5.85
CA TYR A 99 22.37 23.02 -6.58
C TYR A 99 22.43 23.23 -8.10
N GLU A 100 21.78 24.27 -8.62
CA GLU A 100 21.82 24.61 -10.06
C GLU A 100 23.24 24.95 -10.54
N SER A 101 24.07 25.56 -9.68
CA SER A 101 25.47 25.85 -10.01
C SER A 101 26.33 24.59 -10.15
N THR A 102 26.03 23.52 -9.41
CA THR A 102 26.84 22.30 -9.37
C THR A 102 26.36 21.24 -10.35
N TYR A 103 25.04 21.10 -10.50
CA TYR A 103 24.40 20.02 -11.29
C TYR A 103 23.77 20.50 -12.59
N GLY A 104 23.82 21.81 -12.87
CA GLY A 104 23.22 22.43 -14.04
C GLY A 104 21.83 23.00 -13.80
N SER A 105 21.37 23.82 -14.74
CA SER A 105 20.10 24.55 -14.63
C SER A 105 18.90 23.59 -14.69
N LEU A 106 18.00 23.70 -13.72
CA LEU A 106 16.73 22.99 -13.70
C LEU A 106 15.74 23.68 -14.64
N ALA A 107 14.88 22.89 -15.31
CA ALA A 107 13.78 23.46 -16.08
C ALA A 107 12.91 24.37 -15.18
N PRO A 108 12.46 25.54 -15.67
CA PRO A 108 11.77 26.54 -14.86
C PRO A 108 10.50 25.97 -14.18
N GLU A 109 9.81 25.05 -14.85
CA GLU A 109 8.67 24.34 -14.27
C GLU A 109 9.04 23.51 -13.04
N ILE A 110 10.19 22.83 -13.06
CA ILE A 110 10.66 21.97 -11.98
C ILE A 110 11.10 22.83 -10.80
N ARG A 111 11.85 23.91 -11.08
CA ARG A 111 12.24 24.91 -10.08
C ARG A 111 11.03 25.47 -9.35
N HIS A 112 10.01 25.91 -10.09
CA HIS A 112 8.79 26.44 -9.50
C HIS A 112 8.06 25.40 -8.65
N ARG A 113 7.95 24.15 -9.14
CA ARG A 113 7.32 23.04 -8.40
C ARG A 113 8.07 22.69 -7.11
N LEU A 114 9.41 22.71 -7.12
CA LEU A 114 10.25 22.48 -5.94
C LEU A 114 10.05 23.58 -4.89
N LEU A 115 9.86 24.82 -5.31
CA LEU A 115 9.61 25.93 -4.39
C LEU A 115 8.16 25.93 -3.86
N SER A 116 7.19 25.52 -4.68
CA SER A 116 5.76 25.52 -4.32
C SER A 116 5.34 24.30 -3.48
N ILE A 117 6.15 23.24 -3.45
CA ILE A 117 5.78 21.98 -2.81
C ILE A 117 5.47 22.15 -1.31
N SER A 118 4.48 21.40 -0.83
CA SER A 118 4.14 21.37 0.59
C SER A 118 5.09 20.43 1.37
N PRO A 119 5.37 20.70 2.66
CA PRO A 119 6.15 19.80 3.51
C PRO A 119 5.59 18.36 3.54
N ALA A 120 4.27 18.23 3.58
CA ALA A 120 3.59 16.94 3.60
C ALA A 120 3.71 16.19 2.27
N THR A 121 3.83 16.90 1.15
CA THR A 121 4.07 16.29 -0.16
C THR A 121 5.52 15.81 -0.27
N ILE A 122 6.49 16.59 0.22
CA ILE A 122 7.90 16.17 0.33
C ILE A 122 8.01 14.85 1.09
N ASP A 123 7.41 14.76 2.28
CA ASP A 123 7.47 13.53 3.09
C ASP A 123 6.80 12.33 2.39
N ARG A 124 5.73 12.56 1.63
CA ARG A 124 5.08 11.49 0.82
C ARG A 124 5.97 11.00 -0.32
N LEU A 125 6.63 11.92 -1.04
CA LEU A 125 7.54 11.59 -2.14
C LEU A 125 8.81 10.85 -1.64
N LEU A 126 9.33 11.25 -0.48
CA LEU A 126 10.51 10.63 0.12
C LEU A 126 10.19 9.34 0.89
N LYS A 127 8.92 9.04 1.17
CA LYS A 127 8.49 7.84 1.89
C LYS A 127 9.03 6.52 1.31
N PRO A 128 8.94 6.23 -0.01
CA PRO A 128 9.52 5.02 -0.57
C PRO A 128 11.04 4.97 -0.38
N ILE A 129 11.74 6.09 -0.55
CA ILE A 129 13.20 6.19 -0.42
C ILE A 129 13.63 5.93 1.04
N ARG A 130 12.90 6.48 2.02
CA ARG A 130 13.14 6.22 3.45
C ARG A 130 12.90 4.77 3.84
N ALA A 131 11.93 4.09 3.22
CA ALA A 131 11.65 2.69 3.48
C ALA A 131 12.79 1.77 3.01
N THR A 132 13.43 2.11 1.88
CA THR A 132 14.63 1.43 1.37
C THR A 132 15.86 1.75 2.23
N ASN A 133 16.03 3.00 2.65
CA ASN A 133 17.15 3.47 3.46
C ASN A 133 16.92 3.33 4.97
N LYS A 134 16.41 2.18 5.44
CA LYS A 134 16.30 1.93 6.87
C LYS A 134 17.68 2.03 7.53
N LEU A 135 17.85 3.07 8.34
CA LEU A 135 18.97 3.21 9.28
C LEU A 135 19.10 1.90 10.09
N LYS A 136 20.30 1.32 10.12
CA LYS A 136 20.64 0.21 11.01
C LYS A 136 20.32 0.62 12.45
N GLY A 137 19.60 -0.26 13.16
CA GLY A 137 19.38 -0.31 14.62
C GLY A 137 19.31 1.01 15.39
N ARG A 138 18.11 1.43 15.80
CA ARG A 138 17.91 2.57 16.73
C ARG A 138 18.32 2.29 18.19
N CYS A 139 18.94 1.16 18.47
CA CYS A 139 19.24 0.74 19.83
C CYS A 139 20.76 0.61 19.98
N ALA A 140 21.40 1.69 20.40
CA ALA A 140 22.73 1.62 21.02
C ALA A 140 22.63 1.30 22.53
N THR A 141 21.41 1.21 23.06
CA THR A 141 21.15 0.86 24.46
C THR A 141 21.02 -0.65 24.60
N LYS A 142 21.90 -1.23 25.42
CA LYS A 142 21.82 -2.63 25.86
C LYS A 142 20.52 -2.82 26.66
N PRO A 143 19.67 -3.82 26.37
CA PRO A 143 18.53 -4.12 27.23
C PRO A 143 19.05 -4.46 28.63
N GLY A 144 18.45 -3.87 29.66
CA GLY A 144 18.80 -4.13 31.06
C GLY A 144 18.62 -5.61 31.38
N ILE A 145 19.58 -6.20 32.09
CA ILE A 145 19.52 -7.60 32.53
C ILE A 145 18.41 -7.70 33.59
N SER A 146 17.35 -8.45 33.29
CA SER A 146 16.30 -8.75 34.27
C SER A 146 16.82 -9.77 35.27
N TYR A 147 17.08 -9.35 36.51
CA TYR A 147 17.37 -10.25 37.62
C TYR A 147 16.07 -10.96 38.05
N THR A 148 15.68 -12.02 37.34
CA THR A 148 14.74 -12.99 37.91
C THR A 148 15.54 -13.88 38.84
N ASN A 149 15.54 -13.54 40.13
CA ASN A 149 16.09 -14.40 41.18
C ASN A 149 15.38 -15.76 41.11
N THR A 150 16.16 -16.83 40.90
CA THR A 150 15.74 -18.21 41.11
C THR A 150 16.71 -18.80 42.12
N ILE A 151 16.32 -18.79 43.40
CA ILE A 151 16.64 -19.79 44.43
C ILE A 151 15.42 -19.85 45.35
#